data_AF-A0A356I1R1-F1
#
_entry.id   AF-A0A356I1R1-F1
#
_cell.length_a   1.000
_cell.length_b   1.000
_cell.length_c   1.000
_cell.angle_alpha   90.00
_cell.angle_beta   90.00
_cell.angle_gamma   90.00
#
_symmetry.space_group_name_H-M   'P 1'
#
loop_
_entity.id
_entity.type
_entity.pdbx_description
1 polymer ?
#
loop_
_entity_poly.entity_id
_entity_poly.type
_entity_poly.pdbx_seq_one_letter_code
_entity_poly.pdbx_strand_id
1 'polypeptide(L)'
;MIRKFLTLRNIRRTYAVFFFTLFLILIGITNFRSLKGYEVSLFLEINPLVALSAFLTSWTIYKGLVLSLLIIIPTFFFGRFFCSWVCPMGILNQVVSTFFNRRRADDEYKINSYRKIFRIKYYILTVLIILSLFGALQTGLLDPVSFITRSFVISAFPAFNYWSGWHYLKQPLFYGGVFISTLFLIVLFANRFLNRFWCRVLCPLGALLGIMSVNPLLRICRNIEKCNNCKKCLKNCHGACEPHSNIRISECLVCMNCIENCPEGALRYGLSDSLTAVHTPVDVSRRRIIEAAVAGIVLFPMMRSVVNSGTLPPHSVIRPPGSISEDDFLHRCIKCSECMKVCPTNVIQPALLEAGFEGLWTPILLNRVGYCEHNCVLCSMVCPTGAIMTLTVEKKTGSPPYKKPVKIGTAFYDYGRCLPWAMNIECIVCEEVCPTSPKAIWFQTADIKLRDSRTKPLKRPYVDPDLCTGCGICENKCPVRDLPAIRVTSIGETRSEKNQMILKGAV
;
A
#
# COMPACT_ATOMS: atom_id res chain seq x y z
N MET A 1 -15.12 2.41 42.11
CA MET A 1 -14.73 3.07 40.83
C MET A 1 -14.09 2.09 39.82
N ILE A 2 -13.19 1.19 40.27
CA ILE A 2 -12.45 0.23 39.43
C ILE A 2 -13.36 -0.77 38.66
N ARG A 3 -14.41 -1.32 39.29
CA ARG A 3 -15.36 -2.26 38.62
C ARG A 3 -16.17 -1.64 37.47
N LYS A 4 -16.41 -0.32 37.46
CA LYS A 4 -17.09 0.36 36.33
C LYS A 4 -16.16 0.57 35.12
N PHE A 5 -14.83 0.54 35.34
CA PHE A 5 -13.84 0.74 34.28
C PHE A 5 -13.48 -0.57 33.57
N LEU A 6 -13.51 -1.71 34.28
CA LEU A 6 -13.18 -3.06 33.78
C LEU A 6 -14.32 -3.76 33.01
N THR A 7 -15.11 -3.01 32.23
CA THR A 7 -16.08 -3.64 31.31
C THR A 7 -15.34 -4.15 30.06
N LEU A 8 -15.80 -5.26 29.48
CA LEU A 8 -15.17 -5.88 28.29
C LEU A 8 -15.08 -4.89 27.12
N ARG A 9 -16.06 -3.99 26.98
CA ARG A 9 -16.09 -2.91 26.00
C ARG A 9 -15.02 -1.87 26.26
N ASN A 10 -14.80 -1.47 27.52
CA ASN A 10 -13.78 -0.48 27.85
C ASN A 10 -12.39 -1.05 27.63
N ILE A 11 -12.14 -2.30 28.06
CA ILE A 11 -10.88 -3.01 27.77
C ILE A 11 -10.63 -3.00 26.26
N ARG A 12 -11.59 -3.43 25.45
CA ARG A 12 -11.49 -3.41 23.98
C ARG A 12 -11.21 -2.01 23.44
N ARG A 13 -11.88 -0.97 23.95
CA ARG A 13 -11.68 0.42 23.52
C ARG A 13 -10.27 0.90 23.85
N THR A 14 -9.74 0.56 25.03
CA THR A 14 -8.35 0.90 25.41
C THR A 14 -7.35 0.24 24.46
N TYR A 15 -7.51 -1.05 24.14
CA TYR A 15 -6.66 -1.73 23.16
C TYR A 15 -6.78 -1.12 21.75
N ALA A 16 -8.01 -0.81 21.32
CA ALA A 16 -8.24 -0.16 20.03
C ALA A 16 -7.56 1.22 19.95
N VAL A 17 -7.68 2.04 21.00
CA VAL A 17 -7.00 3.35 21.06
C VAL A 17 -5.49 3.15 21.05
N PHE A 18 -4.96 2.21 21.83
CA PHE A 18 -3.54 1.90 21.87
C PHE A 18 -3.00 1.53 20.48
N PHE A 19 -3.60 0.55 19.79
CA PHE A 19 -3.13 0.10 18.47
C PHE A 19 -3.31 1.17 17.38
N PHE A 20 -4.39 1.95 17.44
CA PHE A 20 -4.58 3.05 16.50
C PHE A 20 -3.56 4.16 16.70
N THR A 21 -3.27 4.53 17.94
CA THR A 21 -2.21 5.49 18.28
C THR A 21 -0.84 4.96 17.87
N LEU A 22 -0.56 3.67 18.13
CA LEU A 22 0.68 3.02 17.68
C LEU A 22 0.82 3.09 16.15
N PHE A 23 -0.26 2.81 15.40
CA PHE A 23 -0.28 2.94 13.96
C PHE A 23 0.04 4.38 13.49
N LEU A 24 -0.58 5.39 14.10
CA LEU A 24 -0.29 6.79 13.77
C LEU A 24 1.15 7.19 14.11
N ILE A 25 1.69 6.71 15.23
CA ILE A 25 3.07 6.94 15.64
C ILE A 25 4.03 6.28 14.64
N LEU A 26 3.85 5.00 14.31
CA LEU A 26 4.71 4.29 13.36
C LEU A 26 4.71 4.98 12.00
N ILE A 27 3.53 5.31 11.47
CA ILE A 27 3.42 6.08 10.23
C ILE A 27 4.11 7.44 10.39
N GLY A 28 3.91 8.17 11.50
CA GLY A 28 4.57 9.45 11.73
C GLY A 28 6.10 9.38 11.77
N ILE A 29 6.64 8.30 12.36
CA ILE A 29 8.07 7.99 12.44
C ILE A 29 8.64 7.60 11.07
N THR A 30 7.84 7.07 10.15
CA THR A 30 8.26 6.78 8.77
C THR A 30 8.50 8.07 7.97
N ASN A 31 9.48 8.84 8.40
CA ASN A 31 9.95 10.05 7.77
C ASN A 31 11.48 9.97 7.72
N PHE A 32 12.08 10.59 6.71
CA PHE A 32 13.53 10.46 6.47
C PHE A 32 14.39 10.93 7.66
N ARG A 33 13.87 11.83 8.50
CA ARG A 33 14.58 12.34 9.70
C ARG A 33 14.52 11.42 10.91
N SER A 34 13.49 10.57 10.99
CA SER A 34 13.12 9.85 12.22
C SER A 34 13.28 8.35 12.10
N LEU A 35 13.67 7.85 10.92
CA LEU A 35 13.90 6.43 10.67
C LEU A 35 15.16 5.94 11.41
N LYS A 36 15.01 5.57 12.69
CA LYS A 36 16.08 5.04 13.56
C LYS A 36 16.08 3.51 13.64
N GLY A 37 15.73 2.83 12.55
CA GLY A 37 15.64 1.35 12.52
C GLY A 37 14.38 0.78 13.19
N TYR A 38 13.36 1.59 13.44
CA TYR A 38 12.06 1.11 13.91
C TYR A 38 11.37 0.22 12.87
N GLU A 39 10.68 -0.84 13.30
CA GLU A 39 9.85 -1.70 12.45
C GLU A 39 8.54 -1.01 12.06
N VAL A 40 8.64 0.00 11.18
CA VAL A 40 7.49 0.78 10.70
C VAL A 40 6.51 -0.04 9.86
N SER A 41 6.97 -1.15 9.29
CA SER A 41 6.20 -2.09 8.48
C SER A 41 5.39 -3.11 9.30
N LEU A 42 5.44 -3.09 10.64
CA LEU A 42 4.87 -4.12 11.51
C LEU A 42 3.41 -4.46 11.17
N PHE A 43 2.53 -3.47 11.01
CA PHE A 43 1.12 -3.71 10.67
C PHE A 43 0.91 -4.37 9.30
N LEU A 44 1.80 -4.10 8.35
CA LEU A 44 1.76 -4.70 7.01
C LEU A 44 2.32 -6.13 7.04
N GLU A 45 3.34 -6.38 7.85
CA GLU A 45 3.96 -7.71 8.01
C GLU A 45 3.06 -8.70 8.75
N ILE A 46 2.32 -8.27 9.78
CA ILE A 46 1.39 -9.15 10.51
C ILE A 46 0.11 -9.50 9.73
N ASN A 47 -0.07 -8.96 8.52
CA ASN A 47 -1.32 -9.05 7.78
C ASN A 47 -1.48 -10.41 7.05
N PRO A 48 -2.44 -11.27 7.45
CA PRO A 48 -2.63 -12.59 6.86
C PRO A 48 -3.00 -12.59 5.39
N LEU A 49 -3.74 -11.57 4.91
CA LEU A 49 -4.13 -11.52 3.50
C LEU A 49 -2.94 -11.24 2.60
N VAL A 50 -2.09 -10.30 3.00
CA VAL A 50 -0.86 -9.96 2.29
C VAL A 50 0.07 -11.17 2.28
N ALA A 51 0.26 -11.80 3.44
CA ALA A 51 1.04 -13.02 3.61
C ALA A 51 0.59 -14.15 2.67
N LEU A 52 -0.70 -14.49 2.69
CA LEU A 52 -1.26 -15.53 1.83
C LEU A 52 -1.12 -15.18 0.35
N SER A 53 -1.52 -13.97 -0.05
CA SER A 53 -1.51 -13.59 -1.47
C SER A 53 -0.11 -13.49 -2.06
N ALA A 54 0.86 -12.93 -1.32
CA ALA A 54 2.24 -12.90 -1.76
C ALA A 54 2.83 -14.32 -1.85
N PHE A 55 2.53 -15.21 -0.89
CA PHE A 55 2.93 -16.63 -0.98
C PHE A 55 2.36 -17.31 -2.23
N LEU A 56 1.07 -17.10 -2.54
CA LEU A 56 0.42 -17.68 -3.72
C LEU A 56 1.00 -17.14 -5.05
N THR A 57 1.48 -15.90 -5.03
CA THR A 57 1.98 -15.23 -6.24
C THR A 57 3.44 -15.58 -6.53
N SER A 58 4.30 -15.58 -5.51
CA SER A 58 5.74 -15.81 -5.67
C SER A 58 6.20 -17.22 -5.31
N TRP A 59 5.35 -18.04 -4.69
CA TRP A 59 5.69 -19.38 -4.15
C TRP A 59 6.86 -19.37 -3.14
N THR A 60 7.15 -18.22 -2.54
CA THR A 60 8.24 -18.04 -1.57
C THR A 60 7.72 -17.58 -0.21
N ILE A 61 8.34 -18.07 0.86
CA ILE A 61 8.05 -17.65 2.23
C ILE A 61 8.97 -16.47 2.59
N TYR A 62 8.39 -15.30 2.86
CA TYR A 62 9.12 -14.11 3.33
C TYR A 62 8.80 -13.82 4.81
N LYS A 63 9.60 -12.95 5.45
CA LYS A 63 9.49 -12.61 6.90
C LYS A 63 8.04 -12.29 7.33
N GLY A 64 7.30 -11.54 6.51
CA GLY A 64 5.91 -11.19 6.79
C GLY A 64 4.95 -12.40 6.87
N LEU A 65 5.18 -13.47 6.09
CA LEU A 65 4.35 -14.68 6.22
C LEU A 65 4.46 -15.28 7.63
N VAL A 66 5.67 -15.32 8.18
CA VAL A 66 5.93 -15.83 9.53
C VAL A 66 5.25 -14.95 10.59
N LEU A 67 5.37 -13.62 10.47
CA LEU A 67 4.74 -12.70 11.41
C LEU A 67 3.21 -12.71 11.35
N SER A 68 2.62 -13.01 10.19
CA SER A 68 1.17 -13.14 10.05
C SER A 68 0.57 -14.28 10.88
N LEU A 69 1.38 -15.27 11.27
CA LEU A 69 0.96 -16.35 12.18
C LEU A 69 0.49 -15.83 13.54
N LEU A 70 1.01 -14.67 13.98
CA LEU A 70 0.58 -13.99 15.21
C LEU A 70 -0.89 -13.57 15.16
N ILE A 71 -1.48 -13.41 13.97
CA ILE A 71 -2.91 -13.12 13.80
C ILE A 71 -3.68 -14.38 13.45
N ILE A 72 -3.11 -15.25 12.61
CA ILE A 72 -3.77 -16.48 12.15
C ILE A 72 -4.05 -17.42 13.33
N ILE A 73 -3.04 -17.74 14.14
CA ILE A 73 -3.17 -18.71 15.24
C ILE A 73 -4.24 -18.25 16.23
N PRO A 74 -4.20 -17.02 16.79
CA PRO A 74 -5.23 -16.59 17.72
C PRO A 74 -6.61 -16.43 17.06
N THR A 75 -6.71 -16.24 15.74
CA THR A 75 -8.01 -16.18 15.04
C THR A 75 -8.72 -17.53 15.07
N PHE A 76 -7.99 -18.65 15.02
CA PHE A 76 -8.58 -19.98 15.19
C PHE A 76 -9.13 -20.20 16.60
N PHE A 77 -8.51 -19.60 17.62
CA PHE A 77 -8.96 -19.76 19.01
C PHE A 77 -10.04 -18.75 19.42
N PHE A 78 -9.85 -17.48 19.12
CA PHE A 78 -10.69 -16.37 19.60
C PHE A 78 -11.67 -15.83 18.55
N GLY A 79 -11.67 -16.39 17.35
CA GLY A 79 -12.44 -15.89 16.22
C GLY A 79 -11.85 -14.62 15.61
N ARG A 80 -12.66 -13.85 14.86
CA ARG A 80 -12.22 -12.65 14.12
C ARG A 80 -12.03 -11.42 15.04
N PHE A 81 -11.09 -11.50 16.00
CA PHE A 81 -10.80 -10.41 16.94
C PHE A 81 -10.05 -9.24 16.27
N PHE A 82 -9.13 -9.52 15.33
CA PHE A 82 -8.25 -8.51 14.71
C PHE A 82 -9.00 -7.25 14.22
N CYS A 83 -10.15 -7.44 13.57
CA CYS A 83 -10.93 -6.33 12.99
C CYS A 83 -11.51 -5.34 14.02
N SER A 84 -11.69 -5.72 15.28
CA SER A 84 -12.26 -4.83 16.30
C SER A 84 -11.30 -4.43 17.42
N TRP A 85 -10.14 -5.08 17.50
CA TRP A 85 -9.16 -4.89 18.57
C TRP A 85 -7.85 -4.26 18.07
N VAL A 86 -7.40 -4.60 16.86
CA VAL A 86 -6.06 -4.23 16.36
C VAL A 86 -6.10 -3.42 15.07
N CYS A 87 -6.97 -3.80 14.12
CA CYS A 87 -6.98 -3.24 12.77
C CYS A 87 -7.28 -1.72 12.75
N PRO A 88 -6.35 -0.87 12.26
CA PRO A 88 -6.53 0.59 12.22
C PRO A 88 -7.75 1.02 11.41
N MET A 89 -7.99 0.37 10.26
CA MET A 89 -9.16 0.64 9.42
C MET A 89 -10.49 0.29 10.12
N GLY A 90 -10.54 -0.82 10.86
CA GLY A 90 -11.73 -1.23 11.62
C GLY A 90 -12.05 -0.25 12.76
N ILE A 91 -11.01 0.26 13.42
CA ILE A 91 -11.12 1.24 14.50
C ILE A 91 -11.60 2.57 13.94
N LEU A 92 -10.98 3.06 12.85
CA LEU A 92 -11.39 4.29 12.18
C LEU A 92 -12.87 4.25 11.74
N ASN A 93 -13.31 3.15 11.12
CA ASN A 93 -14.71 2.96 10.73
C ASN A 93 -15.65 2.92 11.96
N GLN A 94 -15.21 2.39 13.10
CA GLN A 94 -16.00 2.43 14.34
C GLN A 94 -16.16 3.88 14.86
N VAL A 95 -15.08 4.65 14.85
CA VAL A 95 -15.09 6.05 15.29
C VAL A 95 -16.03 6.86 14.39
N VAL A 96 -15.83 6.78 13.07
CA VAL A 96 -16.64 7.47 12.06
C VAL A 96 -18.12 7.09 12.17
N SER A 97 -18.44 5.79 12.27
CA SER A 97 -19.85 5.38 12.45
C SER A 97 -20.49 5.92 13.73
N THR A 98 -19.73 6.06 14.81
CA THR A 98 -20.24 6.64 16.08
C THR A 98 -20.54 8.14 15.94
N PHE A 99 -19.71 8.88 15.18
CA PHE A 99 -19.92 10.31 14.94
C PHE A 99 -21.08 10.59 13.96
N PHE A 100 -21.19 9.82 12.88
CA PHE A 100 -22.16 10.10 11.79
C PHE A 100 -23.54 9.43 11.95
N ASN A 101 -23.71 8.45 12.84
CA ASN A 101 -24.98 7.73 13.00
C ASN A 101 -25.64 7.95 14.37
N ARG A 102 -26.10 9.19 14.62
CA ARG A 102 -27.14 9.45 15.63
C ARG A 102 -28.52 9.22 14.99
N ARG A 103 -28.99 7.97 15.00
CA ARG A 103 -30.28 7.56 14.40
C ARG A 103 -31.27 7.12 15.48
N ARG A 104 -32.54 7.00 15.11
CA ARG A 104 -33.56 6.37 15.97
C ARG A 104 -33.20 4.89 16.19
N ALA A 105 -33.58 4.33 17.33
CA ALA A 105 -33.23 2.96 17.71
C ALA A 105 -33.74 1.91 16.69
N ASP A 106 -34.91 2.13 16.10
CA ASP A 106 -35.50 1.22 15.10
C ASP A 106 -34.66 1.11 13.81
N ASP A 107 -34.06 2.21 13.39
CA ASP A 107 -33.15 2.23 12.25
C ASP A 107 -31.85 1.49 12.58
N GLU A 108 -31.36 1.60 13.82
CA GLU A 108 -30.15 0.90 14.25
C GLU A 108 -30.32 -0.62 14.24
N TYR A 109 -31.48 -1.14 14.64
CA TYR A 109 -31.78 -2.57 14.55
C TYR A 109 -31.76 -3.06 13.10
N LYS A 110 -32.42 -2.34 12.18
CA LYS A 110 -32.48 -2.69 10.74
C LYS A 110 -31.13 -2.56 10.03
N ILE A 111 -30.24 -1.67 10.48
CA ILE A 111 -28.91 -1.48 9.87
C ILE A 111 -27.92 -2.54 10.37
N ASN A 112 -28.08 -2.99 11.62
CA ASN A 112 -27.20 -3.98 12.22
C ASN A 112 -27.71 -5.43 12.08
N SER A 113 -28.87 -5.65 11.47
CA SER A 113 -29.28 -6.97 11.00
C SER A 113 -28.44 -7.44 9.81
N TYR A 114 -28.39 -8.75 9.59
CA TYR A 114 -27.65 -9.33 8.49
C TYR A 114 -28.28 -8.95 7.15
N ARG A 115 -27.44 -8.68 6.14
CA ARG A 115 -27.86 -8.34 4.78
C ARG A 115 -27.06 -9.14 3.77
N LYS A 116 -27.71 -9.54 2.68
CA LYS A 116 -27.08 -10.30 1.57
C LYS A 116 -25.90 -9.56 0.93
N ILE A 117 -25.85 -8.22 1.02
CA ILE A 117 -24.73 -7.41 0.52
C ILE A 117 -23.40 -7.74 1.23
N PHE A 118 -23.43 -8.25 2.46
CA PHE A 118 -22.21 -8.65 3.18
C PHE A 118 -21.51 -9.87 2.56
N ARG A 119 -22.16 -10.55 1.61
CA ARG A 119 -21.53 -11.63 0.84
C ARG A 119 -20.49 -11.13 -0.16
N ILE A 120 -20.56 -9.85 -0.56
CA ILE A 120 -19.68 -9.24 -1.57
C ILE A 120 -18.19 -9.37 -1.20
N LYS A 121 -17.81 -9.16 0.06
CA LYS A 121 -16.41 -9.31 0.51
C LYS A 121 -15.83 -10.69 0.22
N TYR A 122 -16.65 -11.75 0.24
CA TYR A 122 -16.21 -13.11 -0.06
C TYR A 122 -15.97 -13.28 -1.57
N TYR A 123 -16.81 -12.71 -2.42
CA TYR A 123 -16.61 -12.72 -3.87
C TYR A 123 -15.39 -11.87 -4.28
N ILE A 124 -15.19 -10.71 -3.64
CA ILE A 124 -13.98 -9.89 -3.81
C ILE A 124 -12.74 -10.70 -3.43
N LEU A 125 -12.76 -11.37 -2.27
CA LEU A 125 -11.66 -12.24 -1.86
C LEU A 125 -11.40 -13.35 -2.90
N THR A 126 -12.44 -14.02 -3.39
CA THR A 126 -12.31 -15.07 -4.42
C THR A 126 -11.62 -14.54 -5.68
N VAL A 127 -12.09 -13.41 -6.23
CA VAL A 127 -11.46 -12.79 -7.42
C VAL A 127 -9.99 -12.50 -7.15
N LEU A 128 -9.67 -11.85 -6.01
CA LEU A 128 -8.30 -11.45 -5.69
C LEU A 128 -7.36 -12.64 -5.48
N ILE A 129 -7.82 -13.71 -4.84
CA ILE A 129 -7.01 -14.93 -4.64
C ILE A 129 -6.76 -15.63 -5.97
N ILE A 130 -7.77 -15.70 -6.85
CA ILE A 130 -7.59 -16.25 -8.20
C ILE A 130 -6.57 -15.41 -8.97
N LEU A 131 -6.66 -14.08 -8.95
CA LEU A 131 -5.67 -13.22 -9.58
C LEU A 131 -4.25 -13.46 -9.04
N SER A 132 -4.09 -13.60 -7.72
CA SER A 132 -2.80 -13.93 -7.10
C SER A 132 -2.26 -15.29 -7.56
N LEU A 133 -3.11 -16.31 -7.72
CA LEU A 133 -2.68 -17.63 -8.23
C LEU A 133 -2.11 -17.57 -9.66
N PHE A 134 -2.59 -16.62 -10.48
CA PHE A 134 -2.08 -16.41 -11.83
C PHE A 134 -0.89 -15.42 -11.90
N GLY A 135 -0.43 -14.88 -10.77
CA GLY A 135 0.71 -13.95 -10.72
C GLY A 135 0.33 -12.48 -10.49
N ALA A 136 -0.94 -12.10 -10.53
CA ALA A 136 -1.33 -10.69 -10.38
C ALA A 136 -1.64 -10.31 -8.93
N LEU A 137 -0.69 -9.69 -8.22
CA LEU A 137 -0.89 -9.26 -6.82
C LEU A 137 -1.73 -7.97 -6.71
N GLN A 138 -3.05 -8.10 -6.79
CA GLN A 138 -4.00 -6.97 -6.66
C GLN A 138 -4.62 -6.82 -5.26
N THR A 139 -4.31 -7.72 -4.33
CA THR A 139 -4.83 -7.68 -2.94
C THR A 139 -4.50 -6.39 -2.21
N GLY A 140 -3.32 -5.80 -2.45
CA GLY A 140 -2.89 -4.52 -1.87
C GLY A 140 -3.76 -3.30 -2.22
N LEU A 141 -4.63 -3.40 -3.23
CA LEU A 141 -5.58 -2.33 -3.58
C LEU A 141 -6.68 -2.19 -2.52
N LEU A 142 -7.25 -3.32 -2.08
CA LEU A 142 -8.42 -3.41 -1.18
C LEU A 142 -8.07 -3.98 0.19
N ASP A 143 -6.82 -4.32 0.44
CA ASP A 143 -6.35 -4.69 1.76
C ASP A 143 -6.55 -3.52 2.75
N PRO A 144 -7.24 -3.71 3.90
CA PRO A 144 -7.52 -2.61 4.84
C PRO A 144 -6.27 -1.89 5.34
N VAL A 145 -5.17 -2.61 5.59
CA VAL A 145 -3.96 -2.01 6.17
C VAL A 145 -3.18 -1.24 5.10
N SER A 146 -2.99 -1.83 3.93
CA SER A 146 -2.33 -1.19 2.80
C SER A 146 -3.12 0.04 2.32
N PHE A 147 -4.45 -0.07 2.26
CA PHE A 147 -5.34 1.03 1.88
C PHE A 147 -5.29 2.20 2.87
N ILE A 148 -5.35 1.94 4.18
CA ILE A 148 -5.26 3.02 5.18
C ILE A 148 -3.86 3.64 5.21
N THR A 149 -2.79 2.84 5.16
CA THR A 149 -1.42 3.36 5.08
C THR A 149 -1.26 4.27 3.87
N ARG A 150 -1.64 3.80 2.67
CA ARG A 150 -1.58 4.59 1.44
C ARG A 150 -2.37 5.90 1.53
N SER A 151 -3.59 5.85 2.06
CA SER A 151 -4.44 7.03 2.22
C SER A 151 -3.84 8.05 3.20
N PHE A 152 -3.21 7.58 4.29
CA PHE A 152 -2.53 8.47 5.22
C PHE A 152 -1.27 9.09 4.61
N VAL A 153 -0.46 8.30 3.91
CA VAL A 153 0.77 8.76 3.24
C VAL A 153 0.49 9.80 2.17
N ILE A 154 -0.43 9.49 1.26
CA ILE A 154 -0.64 10.27 0.04
C ILE A 154 -1.57 11.47 0.29
N SER A 155 -2.50 11.36 1.23
CA SER A 155 -3.57 12.34 1.42
C SER A 155 -3.52 13.02 2.79
N ALA A 156 -3.68 12.24 3.86
CA ALA A 156 -3.95 12.82 5.18
C ALA A 156 -2.75 13.59 5.76
N PHE A 157 -1.54 13.04 5.67
CA PHE A 157 -0.33 13.70 6.18
C PHE A 157 0.02 14.97 5.38
N PRO A 158 0.08 14.94 4.03
CA PRO A 158 0.31 16.16 3.26
C PRO A 158 -0.74 17.24 3.51
N ALA A 159 -2.03 16.87 3.63
CA ALA A 159 -3.10 17.81 3.94
C ALA A 159 -2.95 18.42 5.35
N PHE A 160 -2.62 17.59 6.35
CA PHE A 160 -2.37 18.06 7.71
C PHE A 160 -1.17 19.01 7.77
N ASN A 161 -0.07 18.67 7.11
CA ASN A 161 1.13 19.52 7.06
C ASN A 161 0.90 20.84 6.30
N TYR A 162 0.04 20.82 5.27
CA TYR A 162 -0.38 22.03 4.58
C TYR A 162 -1.18 22.95 5.49
N TRP A 163 -2.11 22.39 6.28
CA TRP A 163 -2.96 23.15 7.19
C TRP A 163 -2.24 23.65 8.45
N SER A 164 -1.32 22.85 9.02
CA SER A 164 -0.62 23.17 10.28
C SER A 164 0.43 24.29 10.16
N GLY A 165 0.60 24.86 8.96
CA GLY A 165 1.50 25.98 8.75
C GLY A 165 2.98 25.66 8.91
N TRP A 166 3.36 24.37 8.89
CA TRP A 166 4.77 23.93 8.80
C TRP A 166 5.31 24.20 7.38
N HIS A 167 5.32 25.49 6.99
CA HIS A 167 5.59 26.00 5.65
C HIS A 167 7.07 25.90 5.22
N TYR A 168 7.98 25.53 6.13
CA TYR A 168 9.42 25.41 5.84
C TYR A 168 9.82 24.09 5.16
N LEU A 169 8.88 23.18 4.90
CA LEU A 169 9.13 21.92 4.22
C LEU A 169 8.50 21.95 2.83
N LYS A 170 9.26 21.62 1.78
CA LYS A 170 8.67 21.23 0.48
C LYS A 170 7.68 20.11 0.73
N GLN A 171 6.38 20.42 0.66
CA GLN A 171 5.33 19.46 0.93
C GLN A 171 5.40 18.34 -0.11
N PRO A 172 5.41 17.05 0.31
CA PRO A 172 5.39 15.97 -0.65
C PRO A 172 4.06 15.98 -1.39
N LEU A 173 4.10 16.35 -2.67
CA LEU A 173 2.99 16.24 -3.60
C LEU A 173 3.06 14.87 -4.25
N PHE A 174 1.92 14.17 -4.26
CA PHE A 174 1.79 12.87 -4.89
C PHE A 174 0.85 12.94 -6.08
N TYR A 175 1.30 12.46 -7.24
CA TYR A 175 0.43 12.28 -8.39
C TYR A 175 -0.73 11.34 -8.03
N GLY A 176 -1.94 11.63 -8.51
CA GLY A 176 -3.12 10.86 -8.14
C GLY A 176 -3.57 11.01 -6.68
N GLY A 177 -2.98 11.91 -5.90
CA GLY A 177 -3.33 12.11 -4.50
C GLY A 177 -4.79 12.52 -4.28
N VAL A 178 -5.37 13.33 -5.18
CA VAL A 178 -6.79 13.69 -5.15
C VAL A 178 -7.67 12.44 -5.30
N PHE A 179 -7.35 11.56 -6.25
CA PHE A 179 -8.12 10.35 -6.51
C PHE A 179 -8.17 9.42 -5.28
N ILE A 180 -7.02 9.17 -4.65
CA ILE A 180 -6.96 8.35 -3.42
C ILE A 180 -7.68 9.04 -2.26
N SER A 181 -7.53 10.37 -2.13
CA SER A 181 -8.23 11.15 -1.09
C SER A 181 -9.74 11.02 -1.23
N THR A 182 -10.27 11.18 -2.45
CA THR A 182 -11.69 11.07 -2.74
C THR A 182 -12.19 9.66 -2.47
N LEU A 183 -11.47 8.63 -2.90
CA LEU A 183 -11.83 7.23 -2.63
C LEU A 183 -11.88 6.94 -1.12
N PHE A 184 -10.88 7.40 -0.36
CA PHE A 184 -10.84 7.25 1.09
C PHE A 184 -12.03 7.94 1.77
N LEU A 185 -12.32 9.19 1.40
CA LEU A 185 -13.47 9.94 1.93
C LEU A 185 -14.81 9.29 1.59
N ILE A 186 -14.98 8.76 0.38
CA ILE A 186 -16.19 8.01 -0.02
C ILE A 186 -16.38 6.78 0.89
N VAL A 187 -15.31 6.02 1.16
CA VAL A 187 -15.36 4.86 2.05
C VAL A 187 -15.73 5.27 3.47
N LEU A 188 -15.16 6.38 3.99
CA LEU A 188 -15.53 6.89 5.30
C LEU A 188 -16.98 7.36 5.34
N PHE A 189 -17.42 8.12 4.34
CA PHE A 189 -18.79 8.61 4.22
C PHE A 189 -19.81 7.47 4.08
N ALA A 190 -19.45 6.35 3.45
CA ALA A 190 -20.31 5.18 3.34
C ALA A 190 -20.71 4.59 4.71
N ASN A 191 -19.96 4.88 5.79
CA ASN A 191 -20.36 4.53 7.15
C ASN A 191 -21.67 5.20 7.60
N ARG A 192 -22.05 6.31 6.95
CA ARG A 192 -23.36 6.93 7.14
C ARG A 192 -24.47 5.95 6.80
N PHE A 193 -24.36 5.15 5.73
CA PHE A 193 -25.42 4.24 5.30
C PHE A 193 -25.40 2.89 6.02
N LEU A 194 -24.22 2.34 6.25
CA LEU A 194 -24.02 1.06 6.94
C LEU A 194 -22.86 1.17 7.92
N ASN A 195 -23.10 0.84 9.19
CA ASN A 195 -22.05 0.84 10.21
C ASN A 195 -20.90 -0.09 9.82
N ARG A 196 -19.66 0.39 9.91
CA ARG A 196 -18.44 -0.33 9.51
C ARG A 196 -18.56 -0.91 8.09
N PHE A 197 -18.96 -0.07 7.14
CA PHE A 197 -19.20 -0.44 5.75
C PHE A 197 -18.05 -1.24 5.15
N TRP A 198 -16.81 -0.77 5.33
CA TRP A 198 -15.62 -1.45 4.83
C TRP A 198 -15.51 -2.90 5.34
N CYS A 199 -15.57 -3.10 6.67
CA CYS A 199 -15.39 -4.41 7.29
C CYS A 199 -16.51 -5.40 6.99
N ARG A 200 -17.72 -4.91 6.68
CA ARG A 200 -18.92 -5.73 6.40
C ARG A 200 -19.11 -6.03 4.91
N VAL A 201 -18.72 -5.13 4.01
CA VAL A 201 -19.05 -5.22 2.57
C VAL A 201 -17.82 -5.41 1.68
N LEU A 202 -16.73 -4.67 1.92
CA LEU A 202 -15.61 -4.59 0.96
C LEU A 202 -14.35 -5.35 1.38
N CYS A 203 -14.11 -5.51 2.68
CA CYS A 203 -12.81 -5.93 3.21
C CYS A 203 -12.48 -7.41 2.93
N PRO A 204 -11.52 -7.73 2.02
CA PRO A 204 -11.13 -9.10 1.72
C PRO A 204 -10.42 -9.77 2.90
N LEU A 205 -9.61 -9.03 3.67
CA LEU A 205 -8.99 -9.56 4.89
C LEU A 205 -10.04 -9.99 5.91
N GLY A 206 -11.12 -9.22 6.01
CA GLY A 206 -12.25 -9.55 6.87
C GLY A 206 -12.98 -10.82 6.44
N ALA A 207 -13.09 -11.05 5.12
CA ALA A 207 -13.65 -12.26 4.55
C ALA A 207 -12.75 -13.47 4.85
N LEU A 208 -11.43 -13.33 4.67
CA LEU A 208 -10.43 -14.36 4.94
C LEU A 208 -10.48 -14.79 6.41
N LEU A 209 -10.39 -13.85 7.35
CA LEU A 209 -10.48 -14.15 8.78
C LEU A 209 -11.84 -14.74 9.15
N GLY A 210 -12.93 -14.37 8.46
CA GLY A 210 -14.25 -14.96 8.65
C GLY A 210 -14.35 -16.43 8.19
N ILE A 211 -13.61 -16.81 7.14
CA ILE A 211 -13.48 -18.22 6.70
C ILE A 211 -12.62 -19.01 7.68
N MET A 212 -11.54 -18.41 8.18
CA MET A 212 -10.66 -19.07 9.15
C MET A 212 -11.32 -19.26 10.52
N SER A 213 -12.27 -18.40 10.87
CA SER A 213 -13.00 -18.43 12.15
C SER A 213 -14.41 -19.01 12.03
N VAL A 214 -14.64 -20.00 11.16
CA VAL A 214 -15.94 -20.67 11.05
C VAL A 214 -16.27 -21.48 12.32
N ASN A 215 -15.27 -22.12 12.92
CA ASN A 215 -15.43 -22.88 14.15
C ASN A 215 -14.34 -22.55 15.18
N PRO A 216 -14.34 -21.32 15.73
CA PRO A 216 -13.36 -20.93 16.72
C PRO A 216 -13.67 -21.59 18.06
N LEU A 217 -12.63 -21.91 18.82
CA LEU A 217 -12.75 -22.56 20.12
C LEU A 217 -13.58 -21.71 21.10
N LEU A 218 -13.24 -20.42 21.20
CA LEU A 218 -13.93 -19.43 22.02
C LEU A 218 -14.81 -18.56 21.15
N ARG A 219 -16.10 -18.50 21.50
CA ARG A 219 -17.10 -17.77 20.71
C ARG A 219 -18.20 -17.17 21.57
N ILE A 220 -19.02 -16.33 20.94
CA ILE A 220 -20.21 -15.78 21.59
C ILE A 220 -21.31 -16.84 21.56
N CYS A 221 -21.76 -17.22 22.75
CA CYS A 221 -22.75 -18.25 23.00
C CYS A 221 -24.01 -17.60 23.58
N ARG A 222 -25.19 -18.02 23.10
CA ARG A 222 -26.51 -17.59 23.60
C ARG A 222 -27.18 -18.75 24.31
N ASN A 223 -27.52 -18.57 25.59
CA ASN A 223 -28.41 -19.46 26.32
C ASN A 223 -29.86 -19.17 25.89
N ILE A 224 -30.53 -20.18 25.35
CA ILE A 224 -31.88 -20.05 24.78
C ILE A 224 -32.93 -19.87 25.89
N GLU A 225 -32.77 -20.55 27.02
CA GLU A 225 -33.71 -20.52 28.15
C GLU A 225 -33.77 -19.14 28.82
N LYS A 226 -32.63 -18.45 28.90
CA LYS A 226 -32.55 -17.10 29.48
C LYS A 226 -32.96 -15.99 28.50
N CYS A 227 -33.06 -16.25 27.21
CA CYS A 227 -33.22 -15.21 26.20
C CYS A 227 -34.70 -14.94 25.89
N ASN A 228 -35.20 -13.76 26.27
CA ASN A 228 -36.56 -13.29 25.94
C ASN A 228 -36.70 -12.64 24.54
N ASN A 229 -35.73 -12.80 23.64
CA ASN A 229 -35.74 -12.24 22.28
C ASN A 229 -35.99 -10.71 22.18
N CYS A 230 -35.62 -9.91 23.18
CA CYS A 230 -35.82 -8.45 23.20
C CYS A 230 -35.02 -7.64 22.14
N LYS A 231 -34.15 -8.28 21.33
CA LYS A 231 -33.31 -7.69 20.26
C LYS A 231 -32.36 -6.55 20.68
N LYS A 232 -32.27 -6.17 21.96
CA LYS A 232 -31.35 -5.12 22.46
C LYS A 232 -29.88 -5.38 22.12
N CYS A 233 -29.46 -6.64 22.08
CA CYS A 233 -28.11 -7.04 21.69
C CYS A 233 -27.76 -6.72 20.22
N LEU A 234 -28.76 -6.61 19.34
CA LEU A 234 -28.59 -6.25 17.93
C LEU A 234 -28.27 -4.76 17.74
N LYS A 235 -28.78 -3.90 18.62
CA LYS A 235 -28.66 -2.43 18.53
C LYS A 235 -27.23 -1.97 18.28
N ASN A 236 -26.27 -2.53 19.00
CA ASN A 236 -24.84 -2.18 18.89
C ASN A 236 -23.98 -3.34 18.36
N CYS A 237 -24.56 -4.23 17.56
CA CYS A 237 -23.84 -5.32 16.92
C CYS A 237 -23.03 -4.80 15.73
N HIS A 238 -21.72 -4.57 15.93
CA HIS A 238 -20.86 -4.07 14.87
C HIS A 238 -20.57 -5.09 13.75
N GLY A 239 -20.73 -6.39 14.02
CA GLY A 239 -20.53 -7.44 13.02
C GLY A 239 -21.76 -7.81 12.19
N ALA A 240 -22.95 -7.36 12.59
CA ALA A 240 -24.22 -7.84 12.02
C ALA A 240 -24.36 -9.39 12.05
N CYS A 241 -23.84 -10.01 13.11
CA CYS A 241 -23.87 -11.47 13.31
C CYS A 241 -25.18 -12.00 13.90
N GLU A 242 -26.17 -11.13 14.11
CA GLU A 242 -27.50 -11.46 14.68
C GLU A 242 -27.44 -12.22 16.02
N PRO A 243 -26.91 -11.59 17.09
CA PRO A 243 -26.74 -12.24 18.40
C PRO A 243 -28.05 -12.66 19.09
N HIS A 244 -29.20 -12.16 18.61
CA HIS A 244 -30.52 -12.48 19.16
C HIS A 244 -31.14 -13.74 18.55
N SER A 245 -30.59 -14.29 17.47
CA SER A 245 -31.11 -15.45 16.73
C SER A 245 -29.97 -16.44 16.49
N ASN A 246 -29.90 -17.07 15.31
CA ASN A 246 -28.77 -17.91 14.92
C ASN A 246 -27.54 -17.04 14.64
N ILE A 247 -26.53 -17.18 15.51
CA ILE A 247 -25.33 -16.35 15.47
C ILE A 247 -24.47 -16.75 14.27
N ARG A 248 -24.25 -15.80 13.34
CA ARG A 248 -23.31 -15.95 12.21
C ARG A 248 -21.89 -15.70 12.70
N ILE A 249 -21.17 -16.77 13.03
CA ILE A 249 -19.82 -16.69 13.59
C ILE A 249 -18.85 -15.98 12.62
N SER A 250 -18.93 -16.28 11.33
CA SER A 250 -18.06 -15.68 10.29
C SER A 250 -18.18 -14.15 10.15
N GLU A 251 -19.30 -13.59 10.60
CA GLU A 251 -19.56 -12.13 10.62
C GLU A 251 -19.22 -11.49 11.98
N CYS A 252 -19.08 -12.29 13.04
CA CYS A 252 -18.82 -11.79 14.37
C CYS A 252 -17.42 -11.17 14.47
N LEU A 253 -17.34 -9.89 14.82
CA LEU A 253 -16.07 -9.16 15.03
C LEU A 253 -15.54 -9.24 16.46
N VAL A 254 -16.15 -10.09 17.30
CA VAL A 254 -15.73 -10.33 18.70
C VAL A 254 -15.61 -9.00 19.49
N CYS A 255 -16.58 -8.09 19.27
CA CYS A 255 -16.55 -6.74 19.84
C CYS A 255 -17.13 -6.65 21.27
N MET A 256 -17.74 -7.74 21.76
CA MET A 256 -18.36 -7.90 23.08
C MET A 256 -19.50 -6.94 23.45
N ASN A 257 -19.87 -6.00 22.58
CA ASN A 257 -20.95 -5.05 22.84
C ASN A 257 -22.29 -5.72 23.17
N CYS A 258 -22.57 -6.90 22.56
CA CYS A 258 -23.84 -7.60 22.74
C CYS A 258 -24.00 -8.22 24.13
N ILE A 259 -22.90 -8.64 24.76
CA ILE A 259 -22.89 -9.26 26.10
C ILE A 259 -23.35 -8.21 27.13
N GLU A 260 -22.76 -7.02 27.09
CA GLU A 260 -23.08 -5.94 28.03
C GLU A 260 -24.46 -5.31 27.83
N ASN A 261 -24.99 -5.32 26.59
CA ASN A 261 -26.32 -4.78 26.32
C ASN A 261 -27.45 -5.77 26.61
N CYS A 262 -27.13 -7.01 27.02
CA CYS A 262 -28.12 -8.04 27.31
C CYS A 262 -28.64 -7.86 28.74
N PRO A 263 -29.92 -7.50 28.95
CA PRO A 263 -30.48 -7.33 30.29
C PRO A 263 -30.57 -8.66 31.06
N GLU A 264 -30.85 -9.76 30.35
CA GLU A 264 -31.03 -11.10 30.94
C GLU A 264 -29.71 -11.86 31.18
N GLY A 265 -28.57 -11.29 30.79
CA GLY A 265 -27.27 -11.99 30.88
C GLY A 265 -27.22 -13.29 30.05
N ALA A 266 -28.05 -13.42 29.01
CA ALA A 266 -28.18 -14.64 28.20
C ALA A 266 -27.01 -14.87 27.22
N LEU A 267 -26.12 -13.89 27.05
CA LEU A 267 -24.97 -13.96 26.15
C LEU A 267 -23.67 -14.05 26.95
N ARG A 268 -22.80 -15.00 26.58
CA ARG A 268 -21.46 -15.15 27.16
C ARG A 268 -20.42 -15.37 26.06
N TYR A 269 -19.16 -15.09 26.36
CA TYR A 269 -18.03 -15.47 25.52
C TYR A 269 -17.29 -16.62 26.18
N GLY A 270 -17.14 -17.75 25.49
CA GLY A 270 -16.55 -18.94 26.07
C GLY A 270 -16.65 -20.16 25.15
N LEU A 271 -16.45 -21.33 25.73
CA LEU A 271 -16.65 -22.60 25.05
C LEU A 271 -18.14 -22.83 24.74
N SER A 272 -18.38 -23.62 23.68
CA SER A 272 -19.72 -24.01 23.28
C SER A 272 -20.24 -25.12 24.19
N ASP A 273 -21.41 -24.91 24.79
CA ASP A 273 -22.14 -25.97 25.50
C ASP A 273 -23.29 -26.49 24.62
N SER A 274 -23.90 -27.62 24.98
CA SER A 274 -25.04 -28.20 24.27
C SER A 274 -26.28 -27.29 24.20
N LEU A 275 -26.44 -26.36 25.15
CA LEU A 275 -27.57 -25.42 25.24
C LEU A 275 -27.44 -24.17 24.34
N THR A 276 -26.46 -24.15 23.43
CA THR A 276 -26.13 -22.97 22.62
C THR A 276 -26.88 -22.95 21.29
N ALA A 277 -27.29 -21.76 20.82
CA ALA A 277 -28.01 -21.59 19.55
C ALA A 277 -27.32 -22.22 18.32
N VAL A 278 -28.12 -22.71 17.37
CA VAL A 278 -27.66 -23.25 16.09
C VAL A 278 -26.86 -22.20 15.33
N HIS A 279 -25.64 -22.57 14.93
CA HIS A 279 -24.76 -21.72 14.15
C HIS A 279 -25.03 -21.89 12.67
N THR A 280 -25.19 -20.78 11.97
CA THR A 280 -25.30 -20.80 10.51
C THR A 280 -23.92 -20.82 9.88
N PRO A 281 -23.66 -21.70 8.91
CA PRO A 281 -22.43 -21.70 8.13
C PRO A 281 -22.28 -20.39 7.34
N VAL A 282 -21.10 -20.21 6.72
CA VAL A 282 -20.83 -19.07 5.85
C VAL A 282 -21.90 -19.01 4.76
N ASP A 283 -22.63 -17.90 4.73
CA ASP A 283 -23.75 -17.70 3.82
C ASP A 283 -23.25 -17.25 2.45
N VAL A 284 -22.76 -18.20 1.65
CA VAL A 284 -22.23 -17.96 0.30
C VAL A 284 -22.92 -18.85 -0.73
N SER A 285 -23.23 -18.28 -1.89
CA SER A 285 -23.78 -19.06 -3.00
C SER A 285 -22.64 -19.72 -3.78
N ARG A 286 -22.67 -21.05 -3.90
CA ARG A 286 -21.68 -21.82 -4.68
C ARG A 286 -21.58 -21.30 -6.12
N ARG A 287 -22.73 -21.03 -6.75
CA ARG A 287 -22.82 -20.50 -8.12
C ARG A 287 -22.10 -19.16 -8.26
N ARG A 288 -22.31 -18.25 -7.30
CA ARG A 288 -21.64 -16.93 -7.27
C ARG A 288 -20.14 -17.02 -6.98
N ILE A 289 -19.68 -18.00 -6.19
CA ILE A 289 -18.23 -18.24 -6.01
C ILE A 289 -17.61 -18.69 -7.33
N ILE A 290 -18.26 -19.60 -8.05
CA ILE A 290 -17.78 -20.06 -9.36
C ILE A 290 -17.76 -18.88 -10.34
N GLU A 291 -18.82 -18.08 -10.41
CA GLU A 291 -18.86 -16.87 -11.23
C GLU A 291 -17.72 -15.89 -10.87
N ALA A 292 -17.45 -15.67 -9.58
CA ALA A 292 -16.34 -14.83 -9.12
C ALA A 292 -14.97 -15.43 -9.50
N ALA A 293 -14.82 -16.75 -9.41
CA ALA A 293 -13.58 -17.42 -9.80
C ALA A 293 -13.35 -17.32 -11.32
N VAL A 294 -14.38 -17.58 -12.13
CA VAL A 294 -14.35 -17.40 -13.59
C VAL A 294 -14.06 -15.95 -13.94
N ALA A 295 -14.67 -14.99 -13.26
CA ALA A 295 -14.37 -13.57 -13.44
C ALA A 295 -12.89 -13.26 -13.16
N GLY A 296 -12.30 -13.85 -12.10
CA GLY A 296 -10.86 -13.73 -11.83
C GLY A 296 -10.00 -14.33 -12.94
N ILE A 297 -10.35 -15.54 -13.43
CA ILE A 297 -9.64 -16.23 -14.53
C ILE A 297 -9.69 -15.42 -15.81
N VAL A 298 -10.82 -14.81 -16.14
CA VAL A 298 -11.00 -13.98 -17.36
C VAL A 298 -10.35 -12.61 -17.19
N LEU A 299 -10.42 -12.02 -16.00
CA LEU A 299 -9.85 -10.69 -15.74
C LEU A 299 -8.32 -10.72 -15.80
N PHE A 300 -7.67 -11.82 -15.41
CA PHE A 300 -6.21 -11.94 -15.48
C PHE A 300 -5.63 -11.69 -16.89
N PRO A 301 -5.99 -12.45 -17.94
CA PRO A 301 -5.50 -12.19 -19.29
C PRO A 301 -6.02 -10.86 -19.83
N MET A 302 -7.21 -10.39 -19.44
CA MET A 302 -7.67 -9.04 -19.83
C MET A 302 -6.73 -7.96 -19.30
N MET A 303 -6.36 -8.01 -18.02
CA MET A 303 -5.41 -7.07 -17.41
C MET A 303 -4.01 -7.16 -18.02
N ARG A 304 -3.58 -8.32 -18.49
CA ARG A 304 -2.29 -8.47 -19.19
C ARG A 304 -2.37 -8.18 -20.69
N SER A 305 -3.54 -8.31 -21.31
CA SER A 305 -3.76 -7.95 -22.72
C SER A 305 -3.88 -6.45 -22.91
N VAL A 306 -4.42 -5.76 -21.92
CA VAL A 306 -4.48 -4.30 -21.86
C VAL A 306 -3.26 -3.82 -21.11
N VAL A 307 -2.21 -3.44 -21.83
CA VAL A 307 -1.12 -2.62 -21.29
C VAL A 307 -0.40 -3.33 -20.13
N ASN A 308 0.38 -4.38 -20.45
CA ASN A 308 1.29 -5.04 -19.51
C ASN A 308 2.64 -4.30 -19.42
N SER A 309 3.37 -4.49 -18.32
CA SER A 309 4.73 -3.96 -18.09
C SER A 309 5.74 -4.35 -19.18
N GLY A 310 5.48 -5.45 -19.91
CA GLY A 310 6.26 -5.87 -21.09
C GLY A 310 5.84 -5.24 -22.42
N THR A 311 4.72 -4.51 -22.47
CA THR A 311 4.15 -3.92 -23.72
C THR A 311 4.16 -2.39 -23.73
N LEU A 312 4.07 -1.74 -22.56
CA LEU A 312 4.34 -0.30 -22.48
C LEU A 312 5.83 -0.05 -22.66
N PRO A 313 6.23 1.07 -23.28
CA PRO A 313 7.62 1.44 -23.38
C PRO A 313 8.22 1.50 -21.95
N PRO A 314 9.12 0.56 -21.58
CA PRO A 314 9.63 0.48 -20.21
C PRO A 314 10.42 1.72 -19.82
N HIS A 315 10.76 2.59 -20.79
CA HIS A 315 11.62 3.76 -20.61
C HIS A 315 11.15 4.71 -19.51
N SER A 316 9.84 4.85 -19.26
CA SER A 316 9.31 5.71 -18.19
C SER A 316 9.16 5.02 -16.83
N VAL A 317 9.25 3.69 -16.78
CA VAL A 317 9.06 2.91 -15.54
C VAL A 317 10.41 2.72 -14.84
N ILE A 318 10.88 3.78 -14.22
CA ILE A 318 12.10 3.74 -13.38
C ILE A 318 11.68 3.33 -11.96
N ARG A 319 12.14 2.18 -11.49
CA ARG A 319 11.83 1.68 -10.13
C ARG A 319 12.85 2.19 -9.11
N PRO A 320 12.49 2.26 -7.81
CA PRO A 320 13.45 2.58 -6.75
C PRO A 320 14.67 1.64 -6.76
N PRO A 321 15.85 2.11 -6.31
CA PRO A 321 17.04 1.27 -6.23
C PRO A 321 16.80 0.07 -5.32
N GLY A 322 17.25 -1.10 -5.75
CA GLY A 322 17.06 -2.37 -5.04
C GLY A 322 15.77 -3.10 -5.43
N SER A 323 14.96 -2.54 -6.33
CA SER A 323 13.82 -3.26 -6.91
C SER A 323 14.30 -4.50 -7.68
N ILE A 324 13.62 -5.62 -7.49
CA ILE A 324 13.86 -6.87 -8.21
C ILE A 324 13.36 -6.77 -9.66
N SER A 325 13.42 -7.89 -10.41
CA SER A 325 12.87 -7.98 -11.78
C SER A 325 11.43 -7.45 -11.82
N GLU A 326 11.01 -6.85 -12.95
CA GLU A 326 9.68 -6.20 -13.02
C GLU A 326 8.54 -7.17 -12.69
N ASP A 327 8.61 -8.41 -13.19
CA ASP A 327 7.58 -9.42 -12.93
C ASP A 327 7.55 -9.80 -11.43
N ASP A 328 8.71 -10.13 -10.84
CA ASP A 328 8.77 -10.46 -9.41
C ASP A 328 8.37 -9.27 -8.53
N PHE A 329 8.70 -8.06 -8.97
CA PHE A 329 8.35 -6.82 -8.27
C PHE A 329 6.83 -6.66 -8.20
N LEU A 330 6.13 -6.84 -9.32
CA LEU A 330 4.67 -6.80 -9.40
C LEU A 330 4.03 -7.93 -8.57
N HIS A 331 4.68 -9.10 -8.50
CA HIS A 331 4.23 -10.23 -7.69
C HIS A 331 4.39 -10.01 -6.18
N ARG A 332 5.20 -9.04 -5.73
CA ARG A 332 5.49 -8.79 -4.31
C ARG A 332 5.04 -7.42 -3.81
N CYS A 333 4.83 -6.43 -4.67
CA CYS A 333 4.48 -5.08 -4.26
C CYS A 333 3.02 -4.98 -3.79
N ILE A 334 2.82 -4.71 -2.50
CA ILE A 334 1.48 -4.58 -1.89
C ILE A 334 0.89 -3.16 -1.97
N LYS A 335 1.53 -2.24 -2.71
CA LYS A 335 0.99 -0.88 -2.97
C LYS A 335 0.68 -0.10 -1.68
N CYS A 336 1.53 -0.25 -0.66
CA CYS A 336 1.38 0.37 0.67
C CYS A 336 1.88 1.83 0.76
N SER A 337 2.73 2.25 -0.18
CA SER A 337 3.32 3.61 -0.25
C SER A 337 4.32 3.99 0.86
N GLU A 338 4.81 3.06 1.67
CA GLU A 338 5.85 3.36 2.69
C GLU A 338 7.16 3.89 2.05
N CYS A 339 7.59 3.32 0.93
CA CYS A 339 8.78 3.77 0.20
C CYS A 339 8.63 5.20 -0.36
N MET A 340 7.41 5.61 -0.70
CA MET A 340 7.09 6.97 -1.14
C MET A 340 7.20 7.94 0.03
N LYS A 341 6.67 7.56 1.19
CA LYS A 341 6.67 8.40 2.40
C LYS A 341 8.08 8.71 2.89
N VAL A 342 8.96 7.71 2.91
CA VAL A 342 10.32 7.85 3.44
C VAL A 342 11.25 8.60 2.48
N CYS A 343 10.82 8.88 1.24
CA CYS A 343 11.65 9.49 0.21
C CYS A 343 11.88 10.99 0.49
N PRO A 344 13.13 11.44 0.77
CA PRO A 344 13.41 12.83 1.14
C PRO A 344 13.22 13.82 -0.02
N THR A 345 13.41 13.36 -1.25
CA THR A 345 13.33 14.19 -2.47
C THR A 345 11.95 14.14 -3.12
N ASN A 346 11.03 13.31 -2.60
CA ASN A 346 9.71 13.06 -3.18
C ASN A 346 9.75 12.56 -4.64
N VAL A 347 10.87 11.96 -5.08
CA VAL A 347 10.99 11.42 -6.45
C VAL A 347 10.12 10.19 -6.66
N ILE A 348 9.88 9.40 -5.61
CA ILE A 348 9.08 8.17 -5.68
C ILE A 348 7.60 8.53 -5.62
N GLN A 349 6.91 8.28 -6.71
CA GLN A 349 5.53 8.63 -6.96
C GLN A 349 4.70 7.37 -7.25
N PRO A 350 3.40 7.36 -6.95
CA PRO A 350 2.53 6.25 -7.34
C PRO A 350 2.30 6.27 -8.85
N ALA A 351 2.58 5.15 -9.51
CA ALA A 351 2.16 4.94 -10.89
C ALA A 351 0.64 4.96 -10.98
N LEU A 352 0.10 5.59 -12.01
CA LEU A 352 -1.28 5.47 -12.42
C LEU A 352 -1.36 4.37 -13.48
N LEU A 353 -0.99 4.70 -14.72
CA LEU A 353 -1.05 3.79 -15.86
C LEU A 353 0.34 3.58 -16.52
N GLU A 354 1.38 4.25 -16.03
CA GLU A 354 2.74 4.19 -16.57
C GLU A 354 3.34 2.78 -16.49
N ALA A 355 2.95 2.00 -15.48
CA ALA A 355 3.39 0.61 -15.29
C ALA A 355 2.28 -0.41 -15.67
N GLY A 356 1.31 0.02 -16.47
CA GLY A 356 0.14 -0.78 -16.81
C GLY A 356 -0.86 -0.92 -15.67
N PHE A 357 -1.94 -1.66 -15.91
CA PHE A 357 -2.99 -1.86 -14.90
C PHE A 357 -2.48 -2.69 -13.71
N GLU A 358 -1.60 -3.67 -13.97
CA GLU A 358 -0.99 -4.50 -12.92
C GLU A 358 -0.16 -3.65 -11.95
N GLY A 359 0.53 -2.63 -12.49
CA GLY A 359 1.37 -1.68 -11.79
C GLY A 359 0.64 -0.48 -11.16
N LEU A 360 -0.69 -0.44 -11.14
CA LEU A 360 -1.43 0.66 -10.52
C LEU A 360 -1.01 0.88 -9.05
N TRP A 361 -0.66 2.12 -8.72
CA TRP A 361 -0.13 2.59 -7.43
C TRP A 361 1.18 1.96 -6.96
N THR A 362 1.91 1.30 -7.85
CA THR A 362 3.27 0.86 -7.57
C THR A 362 4.25 2.04 -7.62
N PRO A 363 5.39 2.02 -6.91
CA PRO A 363 6.33 3.13 -6.90
C PRO A 363 7.12 3.25 -8.21
N ILE A 364 7.15 4.45 -8.77
CA ILE A 364 7.98 4.86 -9.91
C ILE A 364 8.73 6.15 -9.58
N LEU A 365 9.86 6.40 -10.23
CA LEU A 365 10.58 7.67 -10.10
C LEU A 365 10.06 8.66 -11.14
N LEU A 366 9.63 9.83 -10.67
CA LEU A 366 9.32 10.98 -11.53
C LEU A 366 10.36 12.07 -11.29
N ASN A 367 11.36 12.12 -12.17
CA ASN A 367 12.53 13.00 -12.03
C ASN A 367 12.21 14.50 -12.17
N ARG A 368 11.01 14.83 -12.69
CA ARG A 368 10.48 16.20 -12.66
C ARG A 368 10.14 16.67 -11.24
N VAL A 369 9.74 15.77 -10.36
CA VAL A 369 9.35 16.10 -8.97
C VAL A 369 10.58 16.17 -8.07
N GLY A 370 11.47 15.18 -8.21
CA GLY A 370 12.68 15.06 -7.40
C GLY A 370 13.74 14.24 -8.11
N TYR A 371 14.70 13.70 -7.37
CA TYR A 371 15.74 12.80 -7.89
C TYR A 371 16.10 11.74 -6.84
N CYS A 372 16.72 10.64 -7.24
CA CYS A 372 17.22 9.65 -6.30
C CYS A 372 18.52 10.16 -5.65
N GLU A 373 18.48 10.49 -4.36
CA GLU A 373 19.65 10.95 -3.63
C GLU A 373 20.74 9.86 -3.57
N HIS A 374 22.00 10.19 -3.91
CA HIS A 374 23.04 9.20 -4.21
C HIS A 374 23.30 8.25 -3.03
N ASN A 375 23.47 8.80 -1.83
CA ASN A 375 23.80 8.05 -0.61
C ASN A 375 22.56 7.61 0.20
N CYS A 376 21.35 7.69 -0.35
CA CYS A 376 20.11 7.34 0.35
C CYS A 376 19.62 5.92 0.03
N VAL A 377 19.37 5.11 1.05
CA VAL A 377 18.82 3.73 0.92
C VAL A 377 17.48 3.53 1.62
N LEU A 378 16.85 4.60 2.11
CA LEU A 378 15.68 4.53 3.00
C LEU A 378 14.48 3.75 2.42
N CYS A 379 14.22 3.87 1.12
CA CYS A 379 13.11 3.14 0.47
C CYS A 379 13.26 1.62 0.56
N SER A 380 14.50 1.12 0.60
CA SER A 380 14.81 -0.30 0.73
C SER A 380 14.62 -0.83 2.16
N MET A 381 14.68 0.06 3.16
CA MET A 381 14.58 -0.30 4.58
C MET A 381 13.13 -0.45 5.06
N VAL A 382 12.17 0.11 4.32
CA VAL A 382 10.75 0.15 4.73
C VAL A 382 9.86 -0.82 3.95
N CYS A 383 10.41 -1.58 3.00
CA CYS A 383 9.64 -2.47 2.15
C CYS A 383 9.30 -3.80 2.88
N PRO A 384 8.03 -4.07 3.23
CA PRO A 384 7.66 -5.24 4.05
C PRO A 384 7.79 -6.59 3.32
N THR A 385 7.66 -6.59 1.99
CA THR A 385 7.58 -7.82 1.18
C THR A 385 8.88 -8.16 0.46
N GLY A 386 9.92 -7.32 0.57
CA GLY A 386 11.14 -7.47 -0.19
C GLY A 386 10.98 -7.29 -1.71
N ALA A 387 9.92 -6.60 -2.17
CA ALA A 387 9.83 -6.12 -3.56
C ALA A 387 10.99 -5.16 -3.89
N ILE A 388 11.38 -4.35 -2.91
CA ILE A 388 12.64 -3.61 -2.89
C ILE A 388 13.54 -4.31 -1.88
N MET A 389 14.66 -4.88 -2.34
CA MET A 389 15.65 -5.53 -1.49
C MET A 389 16.36 -4.49 -0.63
N THR A 390 16.67 -4.85 0.62
CA THR A 390 17.49 -4.02 1.51
C THR A 390 18.86 -3.75 0.90
N LEU A 391 19.25 -2.47 0.86
CA LEU A 391 20.52 -2.02 0.32
C LEU A 391 21.34 -1.33 1.40
N THR A 392 22.65 -1.56 1.39
CA THR A 392 23.61 -0.67 2.05
C THR A 392 24.02 0.46 1.11
N VAL A 393 24.56 1.54 1.65
CA VAL A 393 24.99 2.69 0.85
C VAL A 393 26.10 2.27 -0.12
N GLU A 394 27.05 1.46 0.35
CA GLU A 394 28.19 0.96 -0.44
C GLU A 394 27.71 0.11 -1.61
N LYS A 395 26.70 -0.75 -1.40
CA LYS A 395 26.11 -1.54 -2.48
C LYS A 395 25.42 -0.66 -3.52
N LYS A 396 24.72 0.39 -3.07
CA LYS A 396 24.03 1.31 -3.97
C LYS A 396 25.02 2.11 -4.83
N THR A 397 26.07 2.65 -4.21
CA THR A 397 27.08 3.49 -4.87
C THR A 397 28.14 2.68 -5.61
N GLY A 398 28.27 1.38 -5.34
CA GLY A 398 29.32 0.55 -5.90
C GLY A 398 30.67 0.79 -5.23
N SER A 399 30.67 1.24 -3.98
CA SER A 399 31.88 1.39 -3.17
C SER A 399 32.33 0.03 -2.61
N PRO A 400 33.63 -0.16 -2.30
CA PRO A 400 34.14 -1.39 -1.71
C PRO A 400 33.30 -1.85 -0.51
N PRO A 401 32.93 -3.14 -0.41
CA PRO A 401 33.44 -4.30 -1.15
C PRO A 401 32.79 -4.53 -2.54
N TYR A 402 31.81 -3.71 -2.94
CA TYR A 402 31.14 -3.84 -4.23
C TYR A 402 31.94 -3.14 -5.34
N LYS A 403 31.86 -3.65 -6.57
CA LYS A 403 32.59 -3.11 -7.73
C LYS A 403 31.73 -2.25 -8.67
N LYS A 404 30.41 -2.42 -8.62
CA LYS A 404 29.47 -1.76 -9.55
C LYS A 404 28.30 -1.17 -8.77
N PRO A 405 27.87 0.06 -9.10
CA PRO A 405 26.69 0.66 -8.50
C PRO A 405 25.41 -0.04 -8.95
N VAL A 406 24.35 0.12 -8.16
CA VAL A 406 22.99 -0.23 -8.59
C VAL A 406 22.52 0.83 -9.57
N LYS A 407 22.39 0.46 -10.85
CA LYS A 407 21.82 1.31 -11.90
C LYS A 407 20.32 1.14 -11.93
N ILE A 408 19.59 2.26 -11.94
CA ILE A 408 18.13 2.27 -12.10
C ILE A 408 17.69 2.82 -13.47
N GLY A 409 18.65 3.27 -14.29
CA GLY A 409 18.41 3.80 -15.62
C GLY A 409 19.62 4.53 -16.19
N THR A 410 19.45 5.16 -17.35
CA THR A 410 20.49 5.95 -18.03
C THR A 410 19.95 7.27 -18.56
N ALA A 411 20.76 8.33 -18.52
CA ALA A 411 20.39 9.66 -18.97
C ALA A 411 20.75 9.89 -20.45
N PHE A 412 19.89 10.61 -21.18
CA PHE A 412 20.04 10.95 -22.59
C PHE A 412 19.76 12.43 -22.83
N TYR A 413 20.53 13.05 -23.73
CA TYR A 413 20.28 14.41 -24.19
C TYR A 413 19.33 14.43 -25.38
N ASP A 414 18.40 15.38 -25.36
CA ASP A 414 17.71 15.89 -26.53
C ASP A 414 18.49 17.11 -27.05
N TYR A 415 19.24 16.91 -28.14
CA TYR A 415 20.06 17.98 -28.72
C TYR A 415 19.24 19.15 -29.26
N GLY A 416 17.96 18.96 -29.59
CA GLY A 416 17.07 20.04 -30.01
C GLY A 416 16.63 20.96 -28.86
N ARG A 417 16.84 20.53 -27.62
CA ARG A 417 16.45 21.29 -26.41
C ARG A 417 17.64 21.71 -25.55
N CYS A 418 18.74 20.98 -25.63
CA CYS A 418 19.92 21.24 -24.81
C CYS A 418 20.54 22.58 -25.21
N LEU A 419 20.62 23.52 -24.27
CA LEU A 419 21.03 24.91 -24.55
C LEU A 419 22.39 25.01 -25.28
N PRO A 420 23.44 24.24 -24.91
CA PRO A 420 24.70 24.23 -25.66
C PRO A 420 24.60 23.60 -27.06
N TRP A 421 23.66 22.70 -27.30
CA TRP A 421 23.49 22.05 -28.60
C TRP A 421 22.57 22.82 -29.55
N ALA A 422 21.42 23.27 -29.04
CA ALA A 422 20.36 23.91 -29.82
C ALA A 422 20.58 25.41 -30.01
N MET A 423 21.06 26.11 -28.99
CA MET A 423 21.07 27.57 -28.94
C MET A 423 22.47 28.18 -28.78
N ASN A 424 23.52 27.35 -28.75
CA ASN A 424 24.90 27.78 -28.50
C ASN A 424 25.09 28.57 -27.18
N ILE A 425 24.24 28.29 -26.18
CA ILE A 425 24.27 28.93 -24.86
C ILE A 425 25.05 28.04 -23.89
N GLU A 426 26.01 28.61 -23.17
CA GLU A 426 26.79 27.91 -22.15
C GLU A 426 25.90 27.45 -20.99
N CYS A 427 26.00 26.17 -20.64
CA CYS A 427 25.29 25.58 -19.52
C CYS A 427 26.07 24.38 -18.99
N ILE A 428 26.47 24.42 -17.71
CA ILE A 428 27.25 23.37 -17.04
C ILE A 428 26.46 22.61 -15.96
N VAL A 429 25.17 22.93 -15.80
CA VAL A 429 24.36 22.51 -14.65
C VAL A 429 24.38 20.99 -14.44
N CYS A 430 24.26 20.21 -15.52
CA CYS A 430 24.18 18.75 -15.46
C CYS A 430 25.47 18.09 -14.95
N GLU A 431 26.65 18.61 -15.30
CA GLU A 431 27.94 18.12 -14.78
C GLU A 431 28.09 18.53 -13.32
N GLU A 432 27.79 19.78 -12.98
CA GLU A 432 27.90 20.28 -11.60
C GLU A 432 27.10 19.45 -10.61
N VAL A 433 25.88 19.06 -10.98
CA VAL A 433 25.01 18.26 -10.11
C VAL A 433 25.23 16.75 -10.21
N CYS A 434 26.07 16.27 -11.12
CA CYS A 434 26.31 14.83 -11.28
C CYS A 434 27.05 14.28 -10.04
N PRO A 435 26.44 13.35 -9.28
CA PRO A 435 26.98 12.94 -7.98
C PRO A 435 28.01 11.79 -8.08
N THR A 436 28.20 11.21 -9.25
CA THR A 436 29.12 10.07 -9.42
C THR A 436 30.58 10.56 -9.41
N SER A 437 31.48 9.70 -8.95
CA SER A 437 32.92 9.94 -8.97
C SER A 437 33.63 8.73 -9.60
N PRO A 438 34.16 8.82 -10.83
CA PRO A 438 34.14 9.98 -11.74
C PRO A 438 32.72 10.39 -12.20
N LYS A 439 32.57 11.65 -12.64
CA LYS A 439 31.29 12.19 -13.11
C LYS A 439 30.85 11.49 -14.40
N ALA A 440 29.61 11.04 -14.43
CA ALA A 440 29.00 10.42 -15.61
C ALA A 440 28.66 11.43 -16.71
N ILE A 441 28.67 12.72 -16.40
CA ILE A 441 28.42 13.80 -17.35
C ILE A 441 29.71 14.61 -17.46
N TRP A 442 30.18 14.81 -18.68
CA TRP A 442 31.41 15.52 -18.99
C TRP A 442 31.20 16.43 -20.20
N PHE A 443 32.12 17.38 -20.40
CA PHE A 443 32.06 18.33 -21.51
C PHE A 443 33.23 18.19 -22.48
N GLN A 444 32.93 18.36 -23.76
CA GLN A 444 33.91 18.57 -24.80
C GLN A 444 33.85 20.02 -25.27
N THR A 445 34.99 20.70 -25.36
CA THR A 445 35.05 22.03 -25.97
C THR A 445 34.96 21.91 -27.48
N ALA A 446 34.06 22.64 -28.11
CA ALA A 446 33.89 22.73 -29.55
C ALA A 446 33.86 24.20 -29.99
N ASP A 447 34.60 24.52 -31.06
CA ASP A 447 34.57 25.86 -31.63
C ASP A 447 33.35 26.02 -32.53
N ILE A 448 32.45 26.92 -32.14
CA ILE A 448 31.25 27.24 -32.92
C ILE A 448 31.46 28.52 -33.73
N LYS A 449 31.07 28.50 -35.00
CA LYS A 449 30.99 29.70 -35.84
C LYS A 449 29.66 30.39 -35.60
N LEU A 450 29.71 31.62 -35.11
CA LEU A 450 28.54 32.49 -34.97
C LEU A 450 28.15 33.07 -36.33
N ARG A 451 26.93 33.64 -36.40
CA ARG A 451 26.42 34.32 -37.60
C ARG A 451 27.34 35.45 -38.08
N ASP A 452 28.07 36.08 -37.17
CA ASP A 452 29.01 37.17 -37.46
C ASP A 452 30.42 36.66 -37.85
N SER A 453 30.57 35.40 -38.27
CA SER A 453 31.84 34.74 -38.60
C SER A 453 32.87 34.62 -37.46
N ARG A 454 32.54 35.10 -36.26
CA ARG A 454 33.35 34.93 -35.05
C ARG A 454 33.28 33.49 -34.55
N THR A 455 34.40 32.95 -34.11
CA THR A 455 34.46 31.66 -33.41
C THR A 455 34.37 31.87 -31.92
N LYS A 456 33.58 31.03 -31.24
CA LYS A 456 33.51 31.01 -29.78
C LYS A 456 33.71 29.57 -29.29
N PRO A 457 34.60 29.31 -28.32
CA PRO A 457 34.67 27.99 -27.70
C PRO A 457 33.40 27.75 -26.87
N LEU A 458 32.74 26.61 -27.09
CA LEU A 458 31.53 26.22 -26.38
C LEU A 458 31.70 24.82 -25.79
N LYS A 459 31.36 24.65 -24.52
CA LYS A 459 31.34 23.35 -23.86
C LYS A 459 30.05 22.60 -24.24
N ARG A 460 30.18 21.44 -24.90
CA ARG A 460 29.07 20.55 -25.24
C ARG A 460 29.01 19.34 -24.30
N PRO A 461 27.86 19.05 -23.67
CA PRO A 461 27.76 17.97 -22.70
C PRO A 461 27.54 16.60 -23.37
N TYR A 462 28.12 15.57 -22.76
CA TYR A 462 27.92 14.16 -23.08
C TYR A 462 27.66 13.35 -21.80
N VAL A 463 27.04 12.17 -21.96
CA VAL A 463 26.82 11.23 -20.86
C VAL A 463 27.64 9.98 -21.14
N ASP A 464 28.39 9.53 -20.14
CA ASP A 464 28.99 8.20 -20.08
C ASP A 464 27.96 7.21 -19.48
N PRO A 465 27.42 6.28 -20.28
CA PRO A 465 26.44 5.29 -19.80
C PRO A 465 27.00 4.33 -18.76
N ASP A 466 28.32 4.08 -18.75
CA ASP A 466 28.94 3.12 -17.84
C ASP A 466 29.05 3.68 -16.42
N LEU A 467 29.21 5.00 -16.30
CA LEU A 467 29.21 5.70 -15.01
C LEU A 467 27.80 6.13 -14.57
N CYS A 468 26.88 6.33 -15.50
CA CYS A 468 25.53 6.79 -15.18
C CYS A 468 24.76 5.76 -14.33
N THR A 469 24.17 6.23 -13.22
CA THR A 469 23.34 5.40 -12.33
C THR A 469 21.84 5.58 -12.53
N GLY A 470 21.42 6.57 -13.33
CA GLY A 470 20.00 6.87 -13.56
C GLY A 470 19.32 7.62 -12.42
N CYS A 471 20.08 8.32 -11.56
CA CYS A 471 19.52 9.01 -10.39
C CYS A 471 18.53 10.17 -10.71
N GLY A 472 18.55 10.72 -11.92
CA GLY A 472 17.58 11.74 -12.34
C GLY A 472 17.88 13.17 -11.92
N ILE A 473 18.96 13.45 -11.19
CA ILE A 473 19.27 14.81 -10.72
C ILE A 473 19.54 15.80 -11.86
N CYS A 474 20.17 15.35 -12.94
CA CYS A 474 20.40 16.17 -14.13
C CYS A 474 19.08 16.57 -14.83
N GLU A 475 18.10 15.66 -14.89
CA GLU A 475 16.76 15.94 -15.42
C GLU A 475 16.01 16.93 -14.51
N ASN A 476 16.07 16.72 -13.19
CA ASN A 476 15.41 17.58 -12.21
C ASN A 476 15.94 19.03 -12.20
N LYS A 477 17.26 19.18 -12.40
CA LYS A 477 17.96 20.48 -12.32
C LYS A 477 18.12 21.15 -13.68
N CYS A 478 17.65 20.54 -14.76
CA CYS A 478 17.73 21.13 -16.09
C CYS A 478 17.03 22.51 -16.11
N PRO A 479 17.68 23.57 -16.62
CA PRO A 479 17.09 24.91 -16.67
C PRO A 479 15.94 25.02 -17.69
N VAL A 480 15.81 24.05 -18.59
CA VAL A 480 14.73 23.97 -19.58
C VAL A 480 13.45 23.48 -18.89
N ARG A 481 12.52 24.42 -18.61
CA ARG A 481 11.36 24.20 -17.73
C ARG A 481 10.24 23.33 -18.33
N ASP A 482 10.14 23.20 -19.65
CA ASP A 482 9.02 22.51 -20.31
C ASP A 482 9.21 20.98 -20.35
N LEU A 483 9.99 20.44 -21.30
CA LEU A 483 10.57 19.10 -21.23
C LEU A 483 12.07 19.28 -21.08
N PRO A 484 12.66 18.78 -19.98
CA PRO A 484 14.09 18.83 -19.75
C PRO A 484 14.88 18.32 -20.95
N ALA A 485 15.96 19.02 -21.26
CA ALA A 485 16.87 18.64 -22.34
C ALA A 485 17.67 17.37 -22.06
N ILE A 486 17.74 16.94 -20.80
CA ILE A 486 18.31 15.66 -20.39
C ILE A 486 17.25 14.88 -19.63
N ARG A 487 17.05 13.62 -20.01
CA ARG A 487 16.01 12.75 -19.44
C ARG A 487 16.58 11.39 -19.11
N VAL A 488 16.15 10.81 -18.00
CA VAL A 488 16.52 9.44 -17.63
C VAL A 488 15.45 8.49 -18.14
N THR A 489 15.90 7.34 -18.62
CA THR A 489 15.04 6.21 -18.95
C THR A 489 15.51 4.96 -18.21
N SER A 490 14.67 3.96 -18.06
CA SER A 490 15.01 2.69 -17.38
C SER A 490 16.06 1.83 -18.09
N ILE A 491 16.48 2.17 -19.31
CA ILE A 491 17.49 1.41 -20.06
C ILE A 491 18.81 1.33 -19.29
N GLY A 492 19.43 0.15 -19.28
CA GLY A 492 20.68 -0.10 -18.55
C GLY A 492 20.50 -0.32 -17.05
N GLU A 493 19.26 -0.48 -16.57
CA GLU A 493 18.99 -0.80 -15.17
C GLU A 493 19.53 -2.18 -14.76
N THR A 494 20.00 -2.31 -13.52
CA THR A 494 20.59 -3.55 -12.99
C THR A 494 19.57 -4.68 -12.83
N ARG A 495 18.28 -4.35 -12.69
CA ARG A 495 17.22 -5.33 -12.41
C ARG A 495 16.71 -6.10 -13.63
N SER A 496 17.06 -5.68 -14.85
CA SER A 496 16.53 -6.24 -16.09
C SER A 496 17.66 -6.56 -17.06
N GLU A 497 17.83 -7.84 -17.39
CA GLU A 497 18.80 -8.27 -18.40
C GLU A 497 18.35 -7.93 -19.83
N LYS A 498 17.03 -7.75 -20.03
CA LYS A 498 16.43 -7.48 -21.34
C LYS A 498 16.48 -5.99 -21.70
N ASN A 499 16.39 -5.11 -20.71
CA ASN A 499 16.32 -3.66 -20.91
C ASN A 499 17.74 -3.04 -20.92
N GLN A 500 18.56 -3.45 -21.89
CA GLN A 500 19.96 -3.06 -22.02
C GLN A 500 20.23 -2.39 -23.37
N MET A 501 21.29 -1.57 -23.45
CA MET A 501 21.75 -1.03 -24.73
C MET A 501 22.32 -2.16 -25.59
N ILE A 502 21.75 -2.37 -26.77
CA ILE A 502 22.11 -3.49 -27.66
C ILE A 502 23.53 -3.33 -28.21
N LEU A 503 23.89 -2.10 -28.58
CA LEU A 503 25.22 -1.74 -29.03
C LEU A 503 25.96 -1.07 -27.89
N LYS A 504 27.12 -1.62 -27.53
CA LYS A 504 28.08 -0.96 -26.65
C LYS A 504 29.11 -0.28 -27.55
N GLY A 505 29.34 1.01 -27.34
CA GLY A 505 30.45 1.68 -28.01
C GLY A 505 31.75 0.95 -27.68
N ALA A 506 32.57 0.71 -28.70
CA ALA A 506 33.99 0.43 -28.46
C ALA A 506 34.54 1.70 -27.82
N VAL A 507 34.88 1.62 -26.52
CA VAL A 507 35.55 2.70 -25.78
C VAL A 507 36.91 2.96 -26.41
#